data_AF-A0A8S1MDE9-F1
#
_entry.id   AF-A0A8S1MDE9-F1
#
_cell.length_a   1.000
_cell.length_b   1.000
_cell.length_c   1.000
_cell.angle_alpha   90.00
_cell.angle_beta   90.00
_cell.angle_gamma   90.00
#
_symmetry.space_group_name_H-M   'P 1'
#
loop_
_entity.id
_entity.type
_entity.pdbx_description
1 polymer ?
#
loop_
_entity_poly.entity_id
_entity_poly.type
_entity_poly.pdbx_seq_one_letter_code
_entity_poly.pdbx_strand_id
1 'polypeptide(L)'
;MFLLILISIAFAQIQEIDCDVINRLLQRQYEIKQPIILMFYFKYGAIYQQIKSTWLQYSLTYPQYQYMQLDMKEYAEQCIIGIFEHNYLPYGIYINDKYEFHAELIRESIQLKEYLEQTRNFNFNPLPQFNKYRKLQNLLTNYIFIQSMKAIGVIAFVIFAIWLRLQIYKDKDKDKVE
;
A
#
# COMPACT_ATOMS: atom_id res chain seq x y z
N MET A 1 24.15 -45.63 -7.89
CA MET A 1 23.57 -44.52 -8.67
C MET A 1 22.13 -44.25 -8.21
N PHE A 2 21.93 -44.00 -6.91
CA PHE A 2 20.60 -43.88 -6.29
C PHE A 2 20.59 -42.85 -5.15
N LEU A 3 21.48 -41.85 -5.23
CA LEU A 3 21.74 -40.89 -4.15
C LEU A 3 21.80 -39.45 -4.69
N LEU A 4 20.83 -39.08 -5.53
CA LEU A 4 20.66 -37.73 -6.09
C LEU A 4 19.17 -37.33 -6.22
N ILE A 5 18.28 -37.85 -5.37
CA ILE A 5 16.85 -37.44 -5.33
C ILE A 5 16.53 -36.78 -4.00
N LEU A 6 17.35 -35.82 -3.53
CA LEU A 6 17.13 -35.17 -2.24
C LEU A 6 17.23 -33.64 -2.22
N ILE A 7 17.40 -32.95 -3.35
CA ILE A 7 17.51 -31.49 -3.31
C ILE A 7 16.72 -30.86 -4.44
N SER A 8 15.46 -30.55 -4.15
CA SER A 8 14.71 -29.38 -4.67
C SER A 8 13.30 -29.35 -4.06
N ILE A 9 13.18 -29.34 -2.72
CA ILE A 9 11.95 -28.81 -2.11
C ILE A 9 12.11 -27.30 -2.15
N ALA A 10 11.78 -26.70 -3.30
CA ALA A 10 11.67 -25.26 -3.40
C ALA A 10 10.43 -24.86 -2.60
N PHE A 11 10.63 -24.47 -1.34
CA PHE A 11 9.57 -23.90 -0.54
C PHE A 11 9.17 -22.57 -1.18
N ALA A 12 8.00 -22.53 -1.82
CA ALA A 12 7.36 -21.27 -2.14
C ALA A 12 6.92 -20.64 -0.81
N GLN A 13 7.81 -19.82 -0.26
CA GLN A 13 7.51 -19.00 0.89
C GLN A 13 7.25 -17.60 0.35
N ILE A 14 6.01 -17.13 0.52
CA ILE A 14 5.68 -15.72 0.30
C ILE A 14 6.64 -14.91 1.17
N GLN A 15 7.43 -14.06 0.53
CA GLN A 15 8.40 -13.23 1.22
C GLN A 15 7.71 -11.98 1.77
N GLU A 16 7.68 -11.83 3.08
CA GLU A 16 7.40 -10.53 3.69
C GLU A 16 8.59 -9.61 3.42
N ILE A 17 8.31 -8.44 2.85
CA ILE A 17 9.34 -7.46 2.51
C ILE A 17 9.10 -6.14 3.24
N ASP A 18 10.12 -5.29 3.25
CA ASP A 18 10.05 -3.93 3.78
C ASP A 18 10.19 -2.90 2.66
N CYS A 19 10.20 -1.61 3.03
CA CYS A 19 10.42 -0.52 2.09
C CYS A 19 11.77 -0.54 1.41
N ASP A 20 12.80 -1.12 2.02
CA ASP A 20 14.15 -1.11 1.44
C ASP A 20 14.24 -2.06 0.25
N VAL A 21 13.53 -3.18 0.29
CA VAL A 21 13.36 -4.06 -0.88
C VAL A 21 12.63 -3.33 -2.01
N ILE A 22 11.51 -2.65 -1.71
CA ILE A 22 10.77 -1.86 -2.70
C ILE A 22 11.64 -0.75 -3.30
N ASN A 23 12.37 -0.02 -2.47
CA ASN A 23 13.25 1.05 -2.93
C ASN A 23 14.36 0.51 -3.84
N ARG A 24 14.96 -0.63 -3.51
CA ARG A 24 15.95 -1.29 -4.38
C ARG A 24 15.34 -1.76 -5.70
N LEU A 25 14.12 -2.29 -5.70
CA LEU A 25 13.39 -2.62 -6.93
C LEU A 25 13.19 -1.38 -7.82
N LEU A 26 12.69 -0.28 -7.25
CA LEU A 26 12.47 0.98 -7.97
C LEU A 26 13.78 1.64 -8.45
N GLN A 27 14.90 1.39 -7.77
CA GLN A 27 16.23 1.83 -8.16
C GLN A 27 16.94 0.85 -9.10
N ARG A 28 16.30 -0.27 -9.45
CA ARG A 28 16.88 -1.36 -10.26
C ARG A 28 18.18 -1.93 -9.67
N GLN A 29 18.28 -1.91 -8.35
CA GLN A 29 19.38 -2.48 -7.55
C GLN A 29 19.02 -3.86 -6.98
N TYR A 30 17.81 -4.36 -7.28
CA TYR A 30 17.34 -5.66 -6.84
C TYR A 30 17.38 -6.64 -8.00
N GLU A 31 18.22 -7.68 -7.93
CA GLU A 31 18.32 -8.68 -8.99
C GLU A 31 17.03 -9.51 -9.12
N ILE A 32 16.31 -9.35 -10.23
CA ILE A 32 15.10 -10.13 -10.53
C ILE A 32 15.51 -11.44 -11.22
N LYS A 33 15.59 -12.52 -10.45
CA LYS A 33 15.91 -13.87 -10.98
C LYS A 33 14.69 -14.57 -11.58
N GLN A 34 13.50 -14.20 -11.11
CA GLN A 34 12.20 -14.72 -11.53
C GLN A 34 11.20 -13.57 -11.51
N PRO A 35 10.17 -13.56 -12.37
CA PRO A 35 9.15 -12.53 -12.32
C PRO A 35 8.49 -12.49 -10.94
N ILE A 36 8.26 -11.28 -10.44
CA ILE A 36 7.78 -11.04 -9.09
C ILE A 36 6.28 -10.79 -9.14
N ILE A 37 5.54 -11.40 -8.22
CA ILE A 37 4.17 -11.01 -7.90
C ILE A 37 4.19 -10.41 -6.51
N LEU A 38 3.98 -9.12 -6.45
CA LEU A 38 4.04 -8.31 -5.24
C LEU A 38 2.63 -7.89 -4.83
N MET A 39 2.25 -8.17 -3.59
CA MET A 39 0.97 -7.71 -3.03
C MET A 39 1.20 -6.65 -1.95
N PHE A 40 0.55 -5.50 -2.12
CA PHE A 40 0.39 -4.53 -1.05
C PHE A 40 -0.92 -4.82 -0.31
N TYR A 41 -0.88 -4.90 1.01
CA TYR A 41 -2.07 -5.25 1.78
C TYR A 41 -2.10 -4.57 3.15
N PHE A 42 -3.23 -4.64 3.83
CA PHE A 42 -3.32 -4.35 5.26
C PHE A 42 -3.52 -5.67 6.01
N LYS A 43 -2.62 -6.00 6.93
CA LYS A 43 -2.67 -7.28 7.66
C LYS A 43 -4.00 -7.56 8.34
N TYR A 44 -4.66 -6.53 8.86
CA TYR A 44 -5.97 -6.65 9.51
C TYR A 44 -7.15 -6.23 8.60
N GLY A 45 -6.90 -5.98 7.31
CA GLY A 45 -7.95 -5.61 6.35
C GLY A 45 -8.86 -6.80 6.04
N ALA A 46 -10.17 -6.56 5.99
CA ALA A 46 -11.17 -7.60 5.76
C ALA A 46 -10.94 -8.36 4.44
N ILE A 47 -10.62 -7.64 3.35
CA ILE A 47 -10.38 -8.24 2.03
C ILE A 47 -9.11 -9.12 2.06
N TYR A 48 -8.01 -8.63 2.67
CA TYR A 48 -6.80 -9.45 2.80
C TYR A 48 -7.06 -10.74 3.58
N GLN A 49 -7.82 -10.66 4.67
CA GLN A 49 -8.18 -11.85 5.45
C GLN A 49 -8.98 -12.87 4.64
N GLN A 50 -9.77 -12.43 3.66
CA GLN A 50 -10.51 -13.31 2.74
C GLN A 50 -9.59 -13.96 1.70
N ILE A 51 -8.60 -13.23 1.16
CA ILE A 51 -7.76 -13.72 0.06
C ILE A 51 -6.43 -14.36 0.50
N LYS A 52 -6.02 -14.25 1.77
CA LYS A 52 -4.70 -14.72 2.25
C LYS A 52 -4.44 -16.21 1.99
N SER A 53 -5.45 -17.05 2.13
CA SER A 53 -5.33 -18.51 1.92
C SER A 53 -5.15 -18.82 0.45
N THR A 54 -5.93 -18.16 -0.41
CA THR A 54 -5.82 -18.23 -1.86
C THR A 54 -4.46 -17.73 -2.34
N TRP A 55 -3.96 -16.62 -1.78
CA TRP A 55 -2.63 -16.10 -2.08
C TRP A 55 -1.53 -17.12 -1.76
N LEU A 56 -1.60 -17.77 -0.60
CA LEU A 56 -0.68 -18.86 -0.24
C LEU A 56 -0.77 -20.05 -1.21
N GLN A 57 -1.99 -20.49 -1.55
CA GLN A 57 -2.19 -21.58 -2.51
C GLN A 57 -1.60 -21.26 -3.89
N TYR A 58 -1.67 -20.00 -4.32
CA TYR A 58 -1.09 -19.60 -5.60
C TYR A 58 0.42 -19.61 -5.59
N SER A 59 1.05 -19.18 -4.50
CA SER A 59 2.50 -19.26 -4.37
C SER A 59 3.02 -20.69 -4.54
N LEU A 60 2.25 -21.67 -4.08
CA LEU A 60 2.55 -23.10 -4.25
C LEU A 60 2.23 -23.62 -5.66
N THR A 61 1.17 -23.11 -6.29
CA THR A 61 0.70 -23.56 -7.62
C THR A 61 1.61 -23.07 -8.75
N TYR A 62 2.16 -21.86 -8.62
CA TYR A 62 2.95 -21.23 -9.68
C TYR A 62 4.37 -20.90 -9.20
N PRO A 63 5.22 -21.92 -8.95
CA PRO A 63 6.55 -21.74 -8.37
C PRO A 63 7.56 -21.04 -9.31
N GLN A 64 7.19 -20.75 -10.55
CA GLN A 64 8.01 -19.97 -11.48
C GLN A 64 8.08 -18.48 -11.13
N TYR A 65 7.23 -18.01 -10.22
CA TYR A 65 7.19 -16.62 -9.78
C TYR A 65 7.72 -16.47 -8.36
N GLN A 66 8.33 -15.32 -8.09
CA GLN A 66 8.69 -14.91 -6.74
C GLN A 66 7.52 -14.14 -6.11
N TYR A 67 6.95 -14.69 -5.03
CA TYR A 67 5.83 -14.07 -4.32
C TYR A 67 6.35 -13.18 -3.20
N MET A 68 5.99 -11.90 -3.22
CA MET A 68 6.34 -10.91 -2.19
C MET A 68 5.09 -10.23 -1.66
N GLN A 69 5.13 -9.79 -0.41
CA GLN A 69 4.05 -8.99 0.16
C GLN A 69 4.58 -7.94 1.14
N LEU A 70 3.89 -6.80 1.20
CA LEU A 70 4.20 -5.68 2.08
C LEU A 70 2.95 -5.23 2.86
N ASP A 71 3.00 -5.30 4.19
CA ASP A 71 1.98 -4.71 5.05
C ASP A 71 2.07 -3.17 5.07
N MET A 72 1.09 -2.55 4.44
CA MET A 72 0.98 -1.10 4.30
C MET A 72 0.76 -0.38 5.64
N LYS A 73 0.29 -1.08 6.69
CA LYS A 73 0.05 -0.44 7.99
C LYS A 73 1.33 0.09 8.61
N GLU A 74 2.43 -0.65 8.47
CA GLU A 74 3.71 -0.30 9.10
C GLU A 74 4.50 0.74 8.28
N TYR A 75 4.16 0.89 7.00
CA TYR A 75 5.00 1.59 6.03
C TYR A 75 4.30 2.72 5.25
N ALA A 76 3.03 3.02 5.55
CA ALA A 76 2.24 4.05 4.85
C ALA A 76 2.95 5.42 4.72
N GLU A 77 3.79 5.78 5.68
CA GLU A 77 4.53 7.06 5.68
C GLU A 77 5.98 6.95 5.18
N GLN A 78 6.57 5.75 5.17
CA GLN A 78 8.00 5.55 4.93
C GLN A 78 8.32 5.08 3.51
N CYS A 79 7.38 4.35 2.91
CA CYS A 79 7.50 3.82 1.58
C CYS A 79 7.02 4.81 0.51
N ILE A 80 7.73 4.89 -0.61
CA ILE A 80 7.28 5.68 -1.77
C ILE A 80 6.25 4.86 -2.56
N ILE A 81 5.11 4.55 -1.95
CA ILE A 81 4.06 3.73 -2.61
C ILE A 81 3.03 4.59 -3.33
N GLY A 82 3.02 5.90 -3.09
CA GLY A 82 2.26 6.85 -3.92
C GLY A 82 2.72 6.95 -5.39
N ILE A 83 3.55 6.01 -5.87
CA ILE A 83 3.96 5.88 -7.26
C ILE A 83 2.98 4.97 -8.03
N PHE A 84 2.39 3.99 -7.36
CA PHE A 84 1.31 3.20 -7.93
C PHE A 84 0.02 3.93 -7.54
N GLU A 85 -0.68 4.52 -8.51
CA GLU A 85 -1.80 5.47 -8.32
C GLU A 85 -3.08 4.83 -7.73
N HIS A 86 -2.93 3.85 -6.83
CA HIS A 86 -4.00 2.98 -6.39
C HIS A 86 -4.28 3.24 -4.91
N ASN A 87 -5.41 3.88 -4.64
CA ASN A 87 -5.88 4.19 -3.29
C ASN A 87 -6.56 3.01 -2.58
N TYR A 88 -6.59 1.83 -3.22
CA TYR A 88 -7.36 0.67 -2.76
C TYR A 88 -6.43 -0.53 -2.56
N LEU A 89 -6.60 -1.23 -1.44
CA LEU A 89 -5.82 -2.40 -1.03
C LEU A 89 -6.77 -3.56 -0.70
N PRO A 90 -6.36 -4.83 -0.93
CA PRO A 90 -5.07 -5.26 -1.45
C PRO A 90 -4.94 -5.06 -2.96
N TYR A 91 -3.72 -4.80 -3.41
CA TYR A 91 -3.40 -4.53 -4.81
C TYR A 91 -2.16 -5.31 -5.22
N GLY A 92 -2.21 -5.91 -6.41
CA GLY A 92 -1.17 -6.77 -6.95
C GLY A 92 -0.37 -6.09 -8.05
N ILE A 93 0.95 -6.25 -8.00
CA ILE A 93 1.87 -5.88 -9.06
C ILE A 93 2.57 -7.12 -9.55
N TYR A 94 2.50 -7.34 -10.86
CA TYR A 94 3.41 -8.23 -11.55
C TYR A 94 4.60 -7.42 -12.06
N ILE A 95 5.83 -7.89 -11.82
CA ILE A 95 7.07 -7.28 -12.31
C ILE A 95 7.87 -8.35 -13.06
N ASN A 96 8.22 -8.09 -14.32
CA ASN A 96 9.06 -9.01 -15.10
C ASN A 96 10.58 -8.77 -14.86
N ASP A 97 11.39 -9.61 -15.48
CA ASP A 97 12.85 -9.56 -15.49
C ASP A 97 13.42 -8.28 -16.14
N LYS A 98 12.61 -7.53 -16.90
CA LYS A 98 12.98 -6.26 -17.53
C LYS A 98 12.61 -5.03 -16.71
N TYR A 99 12.13 -5.22 -15.47
CA TYR A 99 11.58 -4.14 -14.64
C TYR A 99 10.43 -3.41 -15.35
N GLU A 100 9.55 -4.16 -15.98
CA GLU A 100 8.26 -3.67 -16.47
C GLU A 100 7.18 -4.26 -15.56
N PHE A 101 6.11 -3.50 -15.36
CA PHE A 101 5.07 -3.86 -14.41
C PHE A 101 3.67 -3.79 -15.01
N HIS A 102 2.79 -4.62 -14.44
CA HIS A 102 1.36 -4.54 -14.62
C HIS A 102 0.70 -4.54 -13.24
N ALA A 103 -0.38 -3.79 -13.12
CA ALA A 103 -0.94 -3.33 -11.87
C ALA A 103 -2.45 -3.62 -11.89
N GLU A 104 -2.96 -4.41 -10.94
CA GLU A 104 -4.39 -4.68 -10.86
C GLU A 104 -4.89 -4.77 -9.42
N LEU A 105 -6.07 -4.21 -9.18
CA LEU A 105 -6.75 -4.25 -7.90
C LEU A 105 -7.38 -5.64 -7.69
N ILE A 106 -7.04 -6.30 -6.59
CA ILE A 106 -7.54 -7.64 -6.27
C ILE A 106 -8.63 -7.51 -5.23
N ARG A 107 -9.90 -7.67 -5.64
CA ARG A 107 -11.05 -7.59 -4.73
C ARG A 107 -11.53 -8.97 -4.29
N GLU A 108 -11.30 -9.97 -5.12
CA GLU A 108 -11.82 -11.31 -4.93
C GLU A 108 -10.76 -12.37 -5.28
N SER A 109 -10.91 -13.57 -4.72
CA SER A 109 -10.01 -14.70 -4.97
C SER A 109 -10.03 -15.17 -6.43
N ILE A 110 -11.16 -15.01 -7.14
CA ILE A 110 -11.31 -15.36 -8.55
C ILE A 110 -10.52 -14.39 -9.43
N GLN A 111 -10.57 -13.08 -9.16
CA GLN A 111 -9.79 -12.08 -9.88
C GLN A 111 -8.28 -12.34 -9.77
N LEU A 112 -7.81 -12.75 -8.60
CA LEU A 112 -6.41 -13.14 -8.42
C LEU A 112 -6.02 -14.33 -9.31
N LYS A 113 -6.94 -15.28 -9.53
CA LYS A 113 -6.71 -16.40 -10.46
C LYS A 113 -6.55 -15.92 -11.89
N GLU A 114 -7.55 -15.15 -12.34
CA GLU A 114 -7.63 -14.64 -13.70
C GLU A 114 -6.42 -13.77 -14.01
N TYR A 115 -6.02 -12.92 -13.06
CA TYR A 115 -4.80 -12.12 -13.13
C TYR A 115 -3.57 -12.99 -13.46
N LEU A 116 -3.32 -14.04 -12.68
CA LEU A 116 -2.14 -14.89 -12.87
C LEU A 116 -2.17 -15.67 -14.20
N GLU A 117 -3.35 -16.15 -14.60
CA GLU A 117 -3.54 -16.87 -15.86
C GLU A 117 -3.40 -15.97 -17.10
N GLN A 118 -3.67 -14.67 -16.97
CA GLN A 118 -3.64 -13.69 -18.07
C GLN A 118 -2.29 -12.95 -18.21
N THR A 119 -1.29 -13.28 -17.40
CA THR A 119 0.03 -12.63 -17.36
C THR A 119 0.71 -12.46 -18.74
N ARG A 120 0.47 -13.37 -19.68
CA ARG A 120 1.02 -13.29 -21.05
C ARG A 120 0.42 -12.18 -21.92
N ASN A 121 -0.77 -11.71 -21.57
CA ASN A 121 -1.54 -10.72 -22.33
C ASN A 121 -1.52 -9.34 -21.68
N PHE A 122 -0.77 -9.18 -20.59
CA PHE A 122 -0.68 -7.92 -19.89
C PHE A 122 -0.08 -6.83 -20.77
N ASN A 123 -0.68 -5.65 -20.69
CA ASN A 123 -0.05 -4.44 -21.18
C ASN A 123 0.87 -3.90 -20.09
N PHE A 124 2.18 -4.01 -20.32
CA PHE A 124 3.22 -3.65 -19.37
C PHE A 124 3.62 -2.19 -19.49
N ASN A 125 3.85 -1.56 -18.35
CA ASN A 125 4.42 -0.22 -18.24
C ASN A 125 5.85 -0.31 -17.66
N PRO A 126 6.76 0.62 -17.99
CA PRO A 126 8.08 0.64 -17.38
C PRO A 126 7.97 0.89 -15.87
N LEU A 127 8.67 0.11 -15.04
CA LEU A 127 8.68 0.34 -13.59
C LEU A 127 9.16 1.78 -13.32
N PRO A 128 8.37 2.56 -12.56
CA PRO A 128 8.68 3.95 -12.31
C PRO A 128 9.99 4.04 -11.56
N GLN A 129 10.87 4.95 -12.01
CA GLN A 129 12.14 5.15 -11.34
C GLN A 129 11.91 5.80 -9.98
N PHE A 130 12.71 5.37 -9.01
CA PHE A 130 12.75 6.00 -7.69
C PHE A 130 13.04 7.49 -7.82
N ASN A 131 12.08 8.33 -7.43
CA ASN A 131 12.30 9.77 -7.32
C ASN A 131 12.56 10.15 -5.86
N LYS A 132 13.83 10.44 -5.54
CA LYS A 132 14.28 10.84 -4.20
C LYS A 132 13.48 12.03 -3.64
N TYR A 133 13.05 12.94 -4.50
CA TYR A 133 12.28 14.12 -4.10
C TYR A 133 10.82 13.81 -3.78
N ARG A 134 10.29 12.63 -4.15
CA ARG A 134 8.91 12.25 -3.86
C ARG A 134 8.69 11.87 -2.39
N LYS A 135 9.71 11.27 -1.73
CA LYS A 135 9.70 11.08 -0.27
C LYS A 135 9.65 12.43 0.45
N LEU A 136 10.44 13.40 -0.04
CA LEU A 136 10.43 14.76 0.49
C LEU A 136 9.08 15.45 0.25
N GLN A 137 8.50 15.31 -0.94
CA GLN A 137 7.17 15.84 -1.26
C GLN A 137 6.09 15.23 -0.36
N ASN A 138 6.07 13.91 -0.14
CA ASN A 138 5.09 13.29 0.75
C ASN A 138 5.24 13.76 2.19
N LEU A 139 6.48 13.87 2.69
CA LEU A 139 6.75 14.41 4.03
C LEU A 139 6.30 15.87 4.15
N LEU A 140 6.60 16.70 3.15
CA LEU A 140 6.19 18.10 3.11
C LEU A 140 4.66 18.24 3.03
N THR A 141 4.00 17.44 2.20
CA THR A 141 2.54 17.45 2.06
C THR A 141 1.86 17.02 3.35
N ASN A 142 2.31 15.94 3.99
CA ASN A 142 1.79 15.51 5.30
C ASN A 142 2.01 16.58 6.37
N TYR A 143 3.19 17.20 6.40
CA TYR A 143 3.48 18.29 7.33
C TYR A 143 2.54 19.49 7.12
N ILE A 144 2.36 19.94 5.87
CA ILE A 144 1.46 21.05 5.52
C ILE A 144 0.00 20.70 5.87
N PHE A 145 -0.43 19.47 5.61
CA PHE A 145 -1.78 19.01 5.94
C PHE A 145 -2.03 19.02 7.45
N ILE A 146 -1.10 18.48 8.25
CA ILE A 146 -1.20 18.48 9.71
C ILE A 146 -1.26 19.90 10.26
N GLN A 147 -0.42 20.81 9.74
CA GLN A 147 -0.44 22.22 10.17
C GLN A 147 -1.75 22.92 9.78
N SER A 148 -2.26 22.66 8.58
CA SER A 148 -3.56 23.17 8.12
C SER A 148 -4.70 22.67 9.01
N MET A 149 -4.73 21.38 9.34
CA MET A 149 -5.73 20.81 10.25
C MET A 149 -5.65 21.41 11.66
N LYS A 150 -4.44 21.62 12.19
CA LYS A 150 -4.25 22.31 13.47
C LYS A 150 -4.76 23.75 13.42
N ALA A 151 -4.47 24.49 12.35
CA ALA A 151 -4.94 25.86 12.18
C ALA A 151 -6.48 25.93 12.11
N ILE A 152 -7.11 25.03 11.34
CA ILE A 152 -8.58 24.91 11.28
C ILE A 152 -9.14 24.61 12.67
N GLY A 153 -8.54 23.67 13.42
CA GLY A 153 -8.95 23.35 14.78
C GLY A 153 -8.88 24.56 15.73
N VAL A 154 -7.82 25.35 15.65
CA VAL A 154 -7.67 26.59 16.45
C VAL A 154 -8.72 27.63 16.07
N ILE A 155 -8.96 27.84 14.77
CA ILE A 155 -9.97 28.80 14.30
C ILE A 155 -11.37 28.37 14.76
N ALA A 156 -11.71 27.09 14.62
CA ALA A 156 -12.98 26.55 15.09
C ALA A 156 -13.17 26.74 16.60
N PHE A 157 -12.11 26.54 17.39
CA PHE A 157 -12.13 26.78 18.83
C PHE A 157 -12.40 28.26 19.18
N VAL A 158 -11.77 29.20 18.46
CA VAL A 158 -12.00 30.64 18.64
C VAL A 158 -13.44 31.02 18.29
N ILE A 159 -13.97 30.52 17.16
CA ILE A 159 -15.37 30.76 16.75
C ILE A 159 -16.33 30.21 17.81
N PHE A 160 -16.07 29.01 18.32
CA PHE A 160 -16.88 28.41 19.39
C PHE A 160 -16.86 29.25 20.66
N ALA A 161 -15.70 29.74 21.10
CA ALA A 161 -15.58 30.60 22.27
C ALA A 161 -16.34 31.92 22.12
N ILE A 162 -16.29 32.54 20.93
CA ILE A 162 -17.06 33.76 20.62
C ILE A 162 -18.56 33.47 20.65
N TRP A 163 -19.00 32.40 19.99
CA TRP A 163 -20.40 31.99 19.98
C TRP A 163 -20.93 31.71 21.39
N LEU A 164 -20.18 30.95 22.21
CA LEU A 164 -20.52 30.65 23.60
C LEU A 164 -20.67 31.93 24.43
N ARG A 165 -19.73 32.87 24.27
CA ARG A 165 -19.77 34.16 24.96
C ARG A 165 -21.00 34.98 24.57
N LEU A 166 -21.38 34.97 23.28
CA LEU A 166 -22.60 35.64 22.80
C LEU A 166 -23.89 35.01 23.37
N GLN A 167 -23.96 33.68 23.54
CA GLN A 167 -25.10 33.03 24.20
C GLN A 167 -25.21 33.47 25.67
N ILE A 168 -24.09 33.51 26.41
CA ILE A 168 -24.07 33.97 27.80
C ILE A 168 -24.60 35.41 27.94
N TYR A 169 -24.23 36.31 27.02
CA TYR A 169 -24.76 37.67 27.02
C TYR A 169 -26.26 37.71 26.70
N LYS A 170 -26.70 36.93 25.72
CA LYS A 170 -28.12 36.83 25.34
C LYS A 170 -28.99 36.32 26.49
N ASP A 171 -28.50 35.38 27.29
CA ASP A 171 -29.23 34.86 28.44
C ASP A 171 -29.23 35.85 29.61
N LYS A 172 -28.13 36.58 29.85
CA LYS A 172 -28.07 37.66 30.87
C LYS A 172 -28.99 38.85 30.58
N ASP A 173 -29.25 39.15 29.32
CA ASP A 173 -30.17 40.22 28.94
C ASP A 173 -31.65 39.79 29.08
N LYS A 174 -31.95 38.48 29.11
CA LYS A 174 -33.30 38.00 29.41
C LYS A 174 -33.66 38.10 30.89
N ASP A 175 -32.70 37.87 31.79
CA ASP A 175 -32.90 37.94 33.25
C ASP A 175 -33.08 39.38 33.79
N LYS A 176 -32.90 40.42 32.95
CA LYS A 176 -33.09 41.84 33.32
C LYS A 176 -34.42 42.43 32.88
N VAL A 177 -35.27 41.64 32.21
CA VAL A 177 -36.56 42.10 31.63
C VAL A 177 -37.76 41.57 32.43
N GLU A 178 -37.54 40.81 33.51
CA GLU A 178 -38.52 40.60 34.60
C GLU A 178 -38.31 41.60 35.74
#